data_AF-A0A2V5SLI7-F1
#
_entry.id   AF-A0A2V5SLI7-F1
#
_cell.length_a   1.000
_cell.length_b   1.000
_cell.length_c   1.000
_cell.angle_alpha   90.00
_cell.angle_beta   90.00
_cell.angle_gamma   90.00
#
_symmetry.space_group_name_H-M   'P 1'
#
loop_
_entity.id
_entity.type
_entity.pdbx_description
1 polymer ?
#
loop_
_entity_poly.entity_id
_entity_poly.type
_entity_poly.pdbx_seq_one_letter_code
_entity_poly.pdbx_strand_id
1 'polypeptide(L)' 'MSVPILPLSEMSVEEKLQTMEALWQSLSADPAAIESPAWHEKELADRECKIASGETKFVEWEKAKADVRRRNP' A
#
# COMPACT_ATOMS: atom_id res chain seq x y z
N MET A 1 -16.33 18.83 -13.08
CA MET A 1 -15.63 17.71 -13.75
C MET A 1 -16.45 16.46 -13.52
N SER A 2 -16.80 15.73 -14.58
CA SER A 2 -17.52 14.45 -14.44
C SER A 2 -16.49 13.35 -14.22
N VAL A 3 -16.67 12.55 -13.17
CA VAL A 3 -15.86 11.36 -12.96
C VAL A 3 -16.22 10.36 -14.06
N PRO A 4 -15.24 9.74 -14.76
CA PRO A 4 -15.53 8.68 -15.71
C PRO A 4 -16.17 7.49 -14.98
N ILE A 5 -17.31 7.03 -15.46
CA ILE A 5 -18.01 5.86 -14.93
C ILE A 5 -17.39 4.63 -15.59
N LEU A 6 -16.70 3.81 -14.80
CA LEU A 6 -16.24 2.49 -15.24
C LEU A 6 -17.39 1.49 -15.11
N PRO A 7 -17.63 0.60 -16.09
CA PRO A 7 -18.66 -0.44 -16.02
C PRO A 7 -18.20 -1.60 -15.11
N LEU A 8 -17.89 -1.29 -13.85
CA LEU A 8 -17.32 -2.25 -12.89
C LEU A 8 -18.22 -3.46 -12.67
N SER A 9 -19.53 -3.36 -12.86
CA SER A 9 -20.45 -4.49 -12.76
C SER A 9 -20.26 -5.53 -13.87
N GLU A 10 -19.73 -5.13 -15.02
CA GLU A 10 -19.54 -6.00 -16.20
C GLU A 10 -18.14 -6.63 -16.23
N MET A 11 -17.19 -6.09 -15.46
CA MET A 11 -15.83 -6.60 -15.37
C MET A 11 -15.75 -7.86 -14.49
N SER A 12 -15.02 -8.85 -14.98
CA SER A 12 -14.50 -9.96 -14.20
C SER A 12 -13.58 -9.46 -13.06
N VAL A 13 -13.29 -10.34 -12.11
CA VAL A 13 -12.35 -10.02 -11.02
C VAL A 13 -10.96 -9.69 -11.56
N GLU A 14 -10.50 -10.42 -12.58
CA GLU A 14 -9.20 -10.18 -13.21
C GLU A 14 -9.14 -8.80 -13.85
N GLU A 15 -10.16 -8.42 -14.64
CA GLU A 15 -10.23 -7.10 -15.28
C GLU A 15 -10.28 -5.95 -14.27
N LYS A 16 -10.97 -6.15 -13.14
CA LYS A 16 -10.96 -5.17 -12.03
C LYS A 16 -9.58 -4.99 -11.44
N LEU A 17 -8.86 -6.08 -11.19
CA LEU A 17 -7.50 -6.03 -10.63
C LEU A 17 -6.54 -5.36 -11.61
N GLN A 18 -6.59 -5.70 -12.89
CA GLN A 18 -5.79 -5.06 -13.93
C GLN A 18 -6.12 -3.57 -14.08
N THR A 19 -7.41 -3.21 -14.01
CA THR A 19 -7.85 -1.81 -14.04
C THR A 19 -7.32 -1.05 -12.83
N MET A 20 -7.38 -1.64 -11.63
CA MET A 20 -6.85 -1.06 -10.41
C MET A 20 -5.34 -0.84 -10.50
N GLU A 21 -4.59 -1.80 -11.07
CA GLU A 21 -3.15 -1.66 -11.30
C GLU A 21 -2.84 -0.54 -12.30
N ALA A 22 -3.57 -0.47 -13.43
CA ALA A 22 -3.37 0.59 -14.41
C ALA A 22 -3.64 1.99 -13.83
N LEU A 23 -4.71 2.12 -13.03
CA LEU A 23 -5.00 3.35 -12.29
C LEU A 23 -3.88 3.68 -11.31
N TRP A 24 -3.41 2.70 -10.54
CA TRP A 24 -2.33 2.88 -9.59
C TRP A 24 -1.04 3.36 -10.27
N GLN A 25 -0.62 2.69 -11.34
CA GLN A 25 0.54 3.08 -12.14
C GLN A 25 0.43 4.53 -12.64
N SER A 26 -0.74 4.90 -13.19
CA SER A 26 -0.98 6.26 -13.66
C SER A 26 -0.91 7.31 -12.54
N LEU A 27 -1.45 7.02 -11.35
CA LEU A 27 -1.43 7.94 -10.22
C LEU A 27 -0.03 8.05 -9.60
N SER A 28 0.72 6.95 -9.57
CA SER A 28 2.06 6.89 -8.99
C SER A 28 3.17 7.47 -9.90
N ALA A 29 2.86 7.75 -11.17
CA ALA A 29 3.82 8.26 -12.14
C ALA A 29 4.35 9.67 -11.80
N ASP A 30 3.56 10.47 -11.07
CA ASP A 30 3.99 11.74 -10.51
C ASP A 30 3.71 11.78 -9.00
N PRO A 31 4.64 11.30 -8.17
CA PRO A 31 4.49 11.29 -6.72
C PRO A 31 4.32 12.68 -6.11
N ALA A 32 4.76 13.75 -6.80
CA ALA A 32 4.64 15.11 -6.32
C ALA A 32 3.23 15.70 -6.58
N ALA A 33 2.46 15.10 -7.49
CA ALA A 33 1.09 15.52 -7.76
C ALA A 33 0.13 15.27 -6.58
N ILE A 34 0.51 14.41 -5.63
CA ILE A 34 -0.25 14.12 -4.43
C ILE A 34 0.65 14.34 -3.22
N GLU A 35 0.44 15.45 -2.51
CA GLU A 35 1.16 15.71 -1.27
C GLU A 35 0.85 14.62 -0.23
N SER A 36 1.91 14.04 0.34
CA SER A 36 1.76 13.14 1.47
C SER A 36 1.22 13.92 2.67
N PRO A 37 0.22 13.40 3.39
CA PRO A 37 -0.23 14.01 4.64
C PRO A 37 0.93 14.17 5.63
N ALA A 38 0.93 15.27 6.39
CA ALA A 38 2.00 15.56 7.36
C ALA A 38 2.23 14.45 8.41
N TRP A 39 1.21 13.62 8.68
CA TRP A 39 1.36 12.49 9.61
C TRP A 39 2.25 11.36 9.06
N HIS A 40 2.44 11.26 7.73
CA HIS A 40 3.32 10.27 7.12
C HIS A 40 4.76 10.44 7.59
N GLU A 41 5.27 11.68 7.57
CA GLU A 41 6.63 12.00 8.01
C GLU A 41 6.84 11.61 9.48
N LYS A 42 5.88 11.97 10.34
CA LYS A 42 5.94 11.64 11.76
C LYS A 42 6.00 10.13 12.00
N GLU A 43 5.17 9.37 11.28
CA GLU A 43 5.13 7.91 11.41
C GLU A 43 6.42 7.26 10.88
N LEU A 44 6.98 7.77 9.78
CA LEU A 44 8.27 7.29 9.26
C LEU A 44 9.40 7.55 10.26
N ALA A 45 9.49 8.76 10.80
CA ALA A 45 10.51 9.12 11.79
C ALA A 45 10.42 8.26 13.08
N ASP A 46 9.20 8.00 13.56
CA ASP A 46 8.99 7.10 14.72
C ASP A 46 9.45 5.67 14.43
N ARG A 47 9.13 5.14 13.24
CA ARG A 47 9.57 3.80 12.82
C ARG A 47 11.08 3.70 12.66
N GLU A 48 11.71 4.70 12.06
CA GLU A 48 13.16 4.77 11.93
C GLU A 48 13.84 4.80 13.30
N CYS A 49 13.30 5.58 14.25
CA CYS A 49 13.80 5.63 15.62
C CYS A 49 13.73 4.26 16.30
N LYS A 50 12.59 3.56 16.19
CA LYS A 50 12.41 2.21 16.76
C LYS A 50 13.30 1.15 16.13
N ILE A 51 13.64 1.29 14.84
CA ILE A 51 14.61 0.41 14.17
C ILE A 51 16.01 0.69 14.74
N ALA A 52 16.39 1.97 14.86
CA ALA A 52 17.69 2.39 15.37
C ALA A 52 17.89 2.01 16.85
N SER A 53 16.84 2.09 17.67
CA SER A 53 16.86 1.67 19.08
C SER A 53 16.82 0.14 19.26
N GLY A 54 16.50 -0.60 18.20
CA GLY A 54 16.39 -2.06 18.21
C GLY A 54 15.05 -2.59 18.73
N GLU A 55 14.09 -1.71 19.02
CA GLU A 55 12.71 -2.06 19.41
C GLU A 55 11.94 -2.74 18.29
N THR A 56 12.25 -2.41 17.03
CA THR A 56 11.73 -3.09 15.84
C THR A 56 12.86 -3.60 14.96
N LYS A 57 12.59 -4.69 14.24
CA LYS A 57 13.54 -5.34 13.35
C LYS A 57 12.86 -5.75 12.06
N PHE A 58 13.63 -5.77 10.97
CA PHE A 58 13.19 -6.40 9.75
C PHE A 58 13.02 -7.90 9.97
N VAL A 59 12.01 -8.46 9.31
CA VAL A 59 11.71 -9.89 9.33
C VAL A 59 11.64 -10.38 7.89
N GLU A 60 12.21 -11.54 7.66
CA GLU A 60 12.11 -12.22 6.37
C GLU A 60 10.64 -12.41 5.97
N TRP A 61 10.34 -12.12 4.71
CA TRP A 61 8.96 -12.04 4.23
C TRP A 61 8.16 -13.33 4.43
N GLU A 62 8.77 -14.48 4.14
CA GLU A 62 8.10 -15.76 4.33
C GLU A 62 7.88 -16.10 5.81
N LYS A 63 8.77 -15.63 6.70
CA LYS A 63 8.58 -15.76 8.15
C LYS A 63 7.42 -14.89 8.64
N ALA A 64 7.32 -13.66 8.16
CA ALA A 64 6.21 -12.76 8.48
C ALA A 64 4.86 -13.36 8.03
N LYS A 65 4.79 -13.90 6.82
CA LYS A 65 3.58 -14.57 6.31
C LYS A 65 3.19 -15.79 7.14
N ALA A 66 4.15 -16.62 7.52
CA ALA A 66 3.90 -17.78 8.39
C ALA A 66 3.35 -17.35 9.76
N ASP A 67 3.92 -16.31 10.35
CA ASP A 67 3.48 -15.77 11.64
C ASP A 67 2.05 -15.21 11.59
N VAL A 68 1.67 -14.51 10.51
CA VAL A 68 0.31 -13.98 10.32
C VAL A 68 -0.71 -15.12 10.17
N ARG A 69 -0.43 -16.12 9.33
CA ARG A 69 -1.31 -17.29 9.17
C ARG A 69 -1.50 -18.07 10.46
N ARG A 70 -0.46 -18.16 11.30
CA ARG A 70 -0.56 -18.80 12.62
C ARG A 70 -1.45 -18.01 13.59
N ARG A 71 -1.49 -16.68 13.48
CA ARG A 71 -2.30 -15.81 14.35
C ARG A 71 -3.77 -15.72 13.92
N ASN A 72 -4.03 -15.89 12.62
CA ASN A 72 -5.37 -15.86 12.02
C ASN A 72 -5.63 -17.22 11.34
N PRO A 73 -5.98 -18.27 12.12
CA PRO A 73 -6.21 -19.61 11.59
C PRO A 73 -7.45 -19.70 10.69
#